data_AF-A0AA41V071-F1
#
_entry.id   AF-A0AA41V071-F1
#
_cell.length_a   1.000
_cell.length_b   1.000
_cell.length_c   1.000
_cell.angle_alpha   90.00
_cell.angle_beta   90.00
_cell.angle_gamma   90.00
#
_symmetry.space_group_name_H-M   'P 1'
#
loop_
_entity.id
_entity.type
_entity.pdbx_description
1 polymer ?
#
loop_
_entity_poly.entity_id
_entity_poly.type
_entity_poly.pdbx_seq_one_letter_code
_entity_poly.pdbx_strand_id
1 'polypeptide(L)' 'INECEEHDNNPCEGICTNTMGSYTCTCPEGSHGDGTKLGSGCIQTNKSDSPIVKVTT' A
#
# COMPACT_ATOMS: atom_id res chain seq x y z
N ILE A 1 2.08 11.89 15.73
CA ILE A 1 1.04 11.30 14.87
C ILE A 1 1.64 10.05 14.23
N ASN A 2 0.83 9.02 14.01
CA ASN A 2 1.27 7.79 13.35
C ASN A 2 0.29 7.50 12.22
N GLU A 3 0.62 7.96 11.04
CA GLU A 3 -0.18 7.88 9.83
C GLU A 3 -0.38 6.41 9.39
N CYS A 4 0.48 5.49 9.85
CA CYS A 4 0.35 4.06 9.61
C CYS A 4 -0.71 3.37 10.48
N GLU A 5 -1.04 3.95 11.65
CA GLU A 5 -2.08 3.43 12.56
C GLU A 5 -3.46 4.03 12.29
N GLU A 6 -3.57 4.94 11.30
CA GLU A 6 -4.86 5.43 10.83
C GLU A 6 -5.55 4.37 9.97
N HIS A 7 -6.43 3.59 10.59
CA HIS A 7 -7.12 2.45 9.96
C HIS A 7 -7.84 2.83 8.64
N ASP A 8 -8.55 3.95 8.63
CA ASP A 8 -9.30 4.42 7.45
C ASP A 8 -8.47 5.32 6.51
N ASN A 9 -7.49 6.04 7.06
CA ASN A 9 -6.73 7.07 6.34
C ASN A 9 -5.25 6.74 6.10
N ASN A 10 -4.83 5.47 6.30
CA ASN A 10 -3.45 5.08 6.04
C ASN A 10 -3.08 5.44 4.58
N PRO A 11 -2.08 6.31 4.40
CA PRO A 11 -1.70 6.83 3.09
C PRO A 11 -0.99 5.80 2.22
N CYS A 12 -0.58 4.65 2.77
CA CYS A 12 0.17 3.63 2.05
C CYS A 12 -0.72 2.48 1.56
N GLU A 13 -0.50 2.03 0.32
CA GLU A 13 -1.08 0.79 -0.22
C GLU A 13 -0.30 -0.45 0.23
N GLY A 14 1.02 -0.31 0.39
CA GLY A 14 1.95 -1.36 0.80
C GLY A 14 2.37 -1.27 2.27
N ILE A 15 3.67 -1.40 2.50
CA ILE A 15 4.29 -1.35 3.83
C ILE A 15 4.44 0.11 4.25
N CYS A 16 3.74 0.50 5.32
CA CYS A 16 3.87 1.81 5.93
C CYS A 16 4.90 1.78 7.06
N THR A 17 5.88 2.68 6.99
CA THR A 17 6.86 2.91 8.05
C THR A 17 6.67 4.31 8.61
N ASN A 18 6.26 4.40 9.87
CA ASN A 18 6.13 5.69 10.54
C ASN A 18 7.51 6.22 10.92
N THR A 19 7.75 7.50 10.67
CA THR A 19 9.00 8.19 11.02
C THR A 19 8.70 9.39 11.91
N MET A 20 9.71 9.94 12.58
CA MET A 20 9.50 11.10 13.44
C MET A 20 9.18 12.34 12.58
N GLY A 21 7.89 12.70 12.49
CA GLY A 21 7.40 13.85 11.74
C GLY A 21 6.96 13.57 10.31
N SER A 22 6.96 12.31 9.86
CA SER A 22 6.48 11.91 8.52
C SER A 22 6.24 10.38 8.48
N TYR A 23 5.88 9.85 7.32
CA TYR A 23 5.81 8.42 7.04
C TYR A 23 6.52 8.09 5.73
N THR A 24 6.83 6.82 5.53
CA THR A 24 7.39 6.31 4.28
C THR A 24 6.62 5.08 3.85
N CYS A 25 6.14 5.08 2.62
CA CYS A 25 5.49 3.92 2.01
C CYS A 25 6.50 3.15 1.17
N THR A 26 6.49 1.83 1.29
CA THR A 26 7.34 0.94 0.50
C THR A 26 6.51 -0.20 -0.06
N CYS A 27 6.84 -0.62 -1.27
CA CYS A 27 6.15 -1.71 -1.92
C CYS A 27 6.76 -3.07 -1.54
N PRO A 28 5.92 -4.11 -1.33
CA PRO A 28 6.40 -5.45 -1.03
C PRO A 28 7.24 -6.03 -2.17
N GLU A 29 8.04 -7.06 -1.88
CA GLU A 29 8.90 -7.70 -2.87
C GLU A 29 8.11 -8.13 -4.12
N GLY A 30 8.66 -7.86 -5.30
CA GLY A 30 7.98 -8.14 -6.57
C GLY A 30 6.98 -7.06 -7.00
N SER A 31 6.90 -5.92 -6.30
CA SER A 31 6.14 -4.76 -6.72
C SER A 31 6.99 -3.49 -6.72
N HIS A 32 6.59 -2.50 -7.52
CA HIS A 32 7.28 -1.21 -7.64
C HIS A 32 6.27 -0.06 -7.66
N GLY A 33 6.72 1.13 -7.28
CA GLY A 33 5.90 2.34 -7.22
C GLY A 33 6.27 3.18 -6.01
N ASP A 34 5.49 4.23 -5.77
CA ASP A 34 5.62 5.12 -4.60
C ASP A 34 4.95 4.55 -3.34
N GLY A 35 4.18 3.47 -3.47
CA GLY A 35 3.53 2.80 -2.35
C GLY A 35 2.43 3.59 -1.67
N THR A 36 2.03 4.74 -2.22
CA THR A 36 0.98 5.61 -1.68
C THR A 36 -0.37 5.36 -2.36
N LYS A 37 -1.48 5.40 -1.62
CA LYS A 37 -2.83 5.23 -2.17
C LYS A 37 -3.28 6.39 -3.07
N LEU A 38 -2.71 7.58 -2.86
CA LEU A 38 -3.03 8.80 -3.62
C LEU A 38 -2.11 9.00 -4.85
N GLY A 39 -1.01 8.24 -4.94
CA GLY A 39 -0.03 8.29 -6.03
C GLY A 39 -0.16 7.11 -6.99
N SER A 40 0.97 6.51 -7.37
CA SER A 40 1.00 5.33 -8.26
C SER A 40 0.80 4.02 -7.50
N GLY A 41 0.82 4.04 -6.17
CA GLY A 41 0.57 2.84 -5.36
C GLY A 41 1.64 1.78 -5.51
N CYS A 42 1.26 0.52 -5.34
CA CYS A 42 2.14 -0.63 -5.57
C CYS A 42 1.72 -1.43 -6.80
N ILE A 43 2.53 -1.35 -7.84
CA ILE A 43 2.33 -2.08 -9.09
C ILE A 43 3.10 -3.39 -8.99
N GLN A 44 2.40 -4.51 -8.82
CA GLN A 44 3.00 -5.84 -8.88
C GLN A 44 3.47 -6.16 -10.30
N THR A 45 4.75 -6.54 -10.45
CA THR A 45 5.34 -6.93 -11.75
C THR A 45 4.77 -8.25 -12.28
N ASN A 46 4.19 -9.05 -11.38
CA ASN A 46 3.35 -10.19 -11.70
C ASN A 46 1.89 -9.80 -11.49
N LYS A 47 1.36 -8.97 -12.39
CA LYS A 47 -0.08 -8.69 -12.47
C LYS A 47 -0.83 -9.95 -12.93
N SER A 48 -0.86 -10.99 -12.09
CA SER A 48 -2.14 -11.62 -11.85
C SER A 48 -2.96 -10.49 -11.27
N ASP A 49 -3.89 -9.99 -12.08
CA ASP A 49 -5.24 -9.74 -11.59
C ASP A 49 -5.42 -10.59 -10.34
N SER A 50 -5.36 -10.00 -9.15
CA SER A 50 -6.03 -10.64 -8.03
C SER A 50 -7.46 -10.52 -8.49
N PRO A 51 -8.10 -11.59 -8.99
CA PRO A 51 -9.47 -11.44 -9.40
C PRO A 51 -10.15 -11.00 -8.11
N ILE A 52 -10.66 -9.78 -8.09
CA ILE A 52 -11.74 -9.40 -7.20
C ILE A 52 -13.01 -10.12 -7.68
N VAL A 53 -12.91 -11.41 -8.02
CA VAL A 53 -14.01 -12.31 -7.80
C VAL A 53 -13.95 -12.57 -6.32
N LYS A 54 -14.62 -11.67 -5.58
CA LYS A 54 -15.15 -11.95 -4.27
C LYS A 54 -15.63 -13.40 -4.29
N VAL A 55 -14.92 -14.30 -3.59
CA VAL A 55 -15.48 -15.60 -3.22
C VAL A 55 -16.54 -15.26 -2.17
N THR A 56 -17.68 -14.80 -2.65
CA THR A 56 -18.89 -14.74 -1.87
C THR A 56 -19.58 -16.07 -2.11
N THR A 57 -19.53 -16.88 -1.05
CA THR A 57 -20.30 -18.09 -0.72
C THR A 57 -21.48 -18.45 -1.61
#